data_AF-A0AAU7A2R0-F1
#
_entry.id   AF-A0AAU7A2R0-F1
#
_cell.length_a   1.000
_cell.length_b   1.000
_cell.length_c   1.000
_cell.angle_alpha   90.00
_cell.angle_beta   90.00
_cell.angle_gamma   90.00
#
_symmetry.space_group_name_H-M   'P 1'
#
loop_
_entity.id
_entity.type
_entity.pdbx_description
1 polymer ?
#
loop_
_entity_poly.entity_id
_entity_poly.type
_entity_poly.pdbx_seq_one_letter_code
_entity_poly.pdbx_strand_id
1 'polypeptide(L)'
;MDDDRGFCIDIRGHKSKAKVNRGLQAHTCYSYQGEVAVDQGFDTSKLMENQFHLPAFNVCMEAASVTASASLQLTKCRDRQLQRFDWDKEGRIHLMDDENLCLTVAQRESRKGGGGSPVYLIRNLSMEICSDTLKPFQRWGMRAAD
;
A
#
# COMPACT_ATOMS: atom_id res chain seq x y z
N MET A 1 6.24 14.67 -1.45
CA MET A 1 6.72 13.43 -2.10
C MET A 1 7.53 13.84 -3.32
N ASP A 2 8.46 12.99 -3.77
CA ASP A 2 9.39 13.23 -4.89
C ASP A 2 8.89 12.72 -6.25
N ASP A 3 7.65 12.23 -6.31
CA ASP A 3 6.94 11.93 -7.55
C ASP A 3 5.62 12.69 -7.55
N ASP A 4 5.42 13.60 -8.50
CA ASP A 4 4.17 14.38 -8.63
C ASP A 4 2.98 13.49 -9.01
N ARG A 5 3.25 12.31 -9.57
CA ARG A 5 2.22 11.29 -9.81
C ARG A 5 1.80 10.58 -8.52
N GLY A 6 2.47 10.80 -7.40
CA GLY A 6 2.20 10.17 -6.12
C GLY A 6 2.63 8.69 -6.06
N PHE A 7 2.50 8.11 -4.85
CA PHE A 7 2.82 6.72 -4.59
C PHE A 7 1.55 5.91 -4.27
N CYS A 8 1.42 4.76 -4.90
CA CYS A 8 0.36 3.79 -4.71
C CYS A 8 0.92 2.54 -4.03
N ILE A 9 0.09 1.83 -3.27
CA ILE A 9 0.42 0.52 -2.71
C ILE A 9 0.51 -0.47 -3.87
N ASP A 10 1.64 -1.17 -3.99
CA ASP A 10 2.01 -1.92 -5.17
C ASP A 10 2.60 -3.30 -4.79
N ILE A 11 2.14 -4.36 -5.45
CA ILE A 11 2.79 -5.68 -5.34
C ILE A 11 4.10 -5.65 -6.12
N ARG A 12 5.21 -5.99 -5.47
CA ARG A 12 6.52 -6.00 -6.11
C ARG A 12 6.53 -6.87 -7.38
N GLY A 13 6.79 -6.23 -8.51
CA GLY A 13 6.94 -6.88 -9.81
C GLY A 13 6.36 -6.01 -10.91
N HIS A 14 5.56 -6.59 -11.82
CA HIS A 14 5.00 -5.84 -12.94
C HIS A 14 3.63 -6.40 -13.35
N LYS A 15 2.57 -5.63 -13.10
CA LYS A 15 1.18 -5.93 -13.48
C LYS A 15 0.84 -7.38 -13.12
N SER A 16 0.22 -8.13 -14.02
CA SER A 16 -0.15 -9.55 -13.80
C SER A 16 1.03 -10.50 -13.53
N LYS A 17 2.28 -10.06 -13.72
CA LYS A 17 3.50 -10.83 -13.40
C LYS A 17 4.07 -10.48 -12.02
N ALA A 18 3.36 -9.69 -11.21
CA ALA A 18 3.78 -9.33 -9.86
C ALA A 18 4.02 -10.57 -8.99
N LYS A 19 4.94 -10.42 -8.02
CA LYS A 19 5.44 -11.52 -7.21
C LYS A 19 4.92 -11.34 -5.79
N VAL A 20 3.77 -11.95 -5.51
CA VAL A 20 3.10 -11.94 -4.18
C VAL A 20 4.09 -12.22 -3.04
N ASN A 21 4.96 -13.21 -3.21
CA ASN A 21 5.96 -13.60 -2.20
C ASN A 21 7.06 -12.56 -1.94
N ARG A 22 7.16 -11.49 -2.74
CA ARG A 22 8.07 -10.37 -2.52
C ARG A 22 7.43 -9.23 -1.73
N GLY A 23 6.14 -9.36 -1.39
CA GLY A 23 5.40 -8.40 -0.57
C GLY A 23 5.06 -7.10 -1.30
N LEU A 24 4.79 -6.06 -0.51
CA LEU A 24 4.35 -4.75 -0.98
C LEU A 24 5.50 -3.73 -1.05
N GLN A 25 5.28 -2.68 -1.84
CA GLN A 25 6.10 -1.48 -1.91
C GLN A 25 5.20 -0.27 -2.19
N ALA A 26 5.70 0.94 -1.97
CA ALA A 26 5.11 2.15 -2.52
C ALA A 26 5.76 2.38 -3.88
N HIS A 27 4.97 2.49 -4.94
CA HIS A 27 5.45 2.70 -6.30
C HIS A 27 4.72 3.89 -6.92
N THR A 28 5.33 4.59 -7.87
CA THR A 28 4.61 5.55 -8.74
C THR A 28 3.25 5.00 -9.14
N CYS A 29 2.19 5.77 -8.91
CA CYS A 29 0.84 5.43 -9.33
C CYS A 29 0.73 5.40 -10.86
N TYR A 30 0.02 4.40 -11.40
CA TYR A 30 -0.17 4.24 -12.84
C TYR A 30 -1.57 4.61 -13.36
N SER A 31 -2.47 5.15 -12.52
CA SER A 31 -3.87 5.39 -12.90
C SER A 31 -4.07 6.28 -14.13
N TYR A 32 -3.08 7.14 -14.42
CA TYR A 32 -3.01 7.96 -15.64
C TYR A 32 -2.93 7.14 -16.95
N GLN A 33 -2.74 5.83 -16.88
CA GLN A 33 -2.76 4.92 -18.04
C GLN A 33 -4.20 4.57 -18.48
N GLY A 34 -5.22 5.18 -17.87
CA GLY A 34 -6.64 4.96 -18.18
C GLY A 34 -7.25 3.74 -17.48
N GLU A 35 -6.47 3.03 -16.66
CA GLU A 35 -6.92 1.87 -15.88
C GLU A 35 -6.11 1.76 -14.58
N VAL A 36 -6.74 1.24 -13.52
CA VAL A 36 -6.02 0.88 -12.30
C VAL A 36 -5.25 -0.41 -12.55
N ALA A 37 -3.93 -0.36 -12.39
CA ALA A 37 -3.08 -1.53 -12.60
C ALA A 37 -3.42 -2.64 -11.60
N VAL A 38 -3.47 -3.89 -12.08
CA VAL A 38 -3.89 -5.05 -11.28
C VAL A 38 -3.07 -5.28 -10.01
N ASP A 39 -1.81 -4.84 -10.00
CA ASP A 39 -0.87 -4.89 -8.88
C ASP A 39 -0.97 -3.69 -7.92
N GLN A 40 -1.82 -2.70 -8.24
CA GLN A 40 -2.16 -1.54 -7.41
C GLN A 40 -3.66 -1.45 -7.07
N GLY A 41 -4.47 -2.36 -7.62
CA GLY A 41 -5.93 -2.36 -7.49
C GLY A 41 -6.42 -3.14 -6.29
N PHE A 42 -7.20 -2.49 -5.42
CA PHE A 42 -7.89 -3.10 -4.29
C PHE A 42 -9.38 -3.21 -4.56
N ASP A 43 -10.02 -4.22 -3.96
CA ASP A 43 -11.47 -4.37 -3.97
C ASP A 43 -12.12 -3.35 -3.02
N THR A 44 -12.84 -2.38 -3.58
CA THR A 44 -13.46 -1.29 -2.83
C THR A 44 -14.51 -1.75 -1.83
N SER A 45 -15.24 -2.84 -2.13
CA SER A 45 -16.21 -3.41 -1.20
C SER A 45 -15.52 -3.99 0.03
N LYS A 46 -14.35 -4.61 -0.16
CA LYS A 46 -13.56 -5.20 0.92
C LYS A 46 -12.83 -4.17 1.76
N LEU A 47 -12.44 -3.03 1.18
CA LEU A 47 -11.90 -1.91 1.96
C LEU A 47 -12.91 -1.44 3.02
N MET A 48 -14.20 -1.37 2.67
CA MET A 48 -15.28 -1.00 3.61
C MET A 48 -15.50 -2.05 4.71
N GLU A 49 -15.03 -3.28 4.51
CA GLU A 49 -15.04 -4.37 5.49
C GLU A 49 -13.70 -4.47 6.26
N ASN A 50 -12.86 -3.43 6.20
CA ASN A 50 -11.52 -3.38 6.78
C ASN A 50 -10.54 -4.45 6.26
N GLN A 51 -10.77 -4.95 5.03
CA GLN A 51 -9.94 -5.97 4.40
C GLN A 51 -9.33 -5.42 3.10
N PHE A 52 -8.00 -5.28 3.10
CA PHE A 52 -7.24 -4.78 1.95
C PHE A 52 -6.93 -5.93 0.98
N HIS A 53 -7.94 -6.28 0.18
CA HIS A 53 -7.91 -7.38 -0.79
C HIS A 53 -7.47 -6.92 -2.18
N LEU A 54 -6.49 -7.61 -2.79
CA LEU A 54 -6.07 -7.44 -4.18
C LEU A 54 -6.66 -8.55 -5.06
N PRO A 55 -7.79 -8.32 -5.76
CA PRO A 55 -8.59 -9.37 -6.37
C PRO A 55 -7.88 -10.11 -7.51
N ALA A 56 -7.04 -9.42 -8.29
CA ALA A 56 -6.31 -10.04 -9.40
C ALA A 56 -5.33 -11.14 -8.96
N PHE A 57 -4.95 -11.14 -7.68
CA PHE A 57 -4.03 -12.11 -7.09
C PHE A 57 -4.69 -12.98 -6.00
N ASN A 58 -5.94 -12.67 -5.62
CA ASN A 58 -6.68 -13.35 -4.56
C ASN A 58 -5.90 -13.42 -3.23
N VAL A 59 -5.30 -12.29 -2.84
CA VAL A 59 -4.51 -12.14 -1.61
C VAL A 59 -4.88 -10.87 -0.87
N CYS A 60 -4.67 -10.90 0.44
CA CYS A 60 -4.90 -9.77 1.33
C CYS A 60 -3.58 -9.26 1.89
N MET A 61 -3.56 -7.95 2.12
CA MET A 61 -2.48 -7.30 2.87
C MET A 61 -2.45 -7.85 4.31
N GLU A 62 -1.26 -8.15 4.81
CA GLU A 62 -1.04 -8.64 6.18
C GLU A 62 0.18 -7.94 6.79
N ALA A 63 0.04 -7.41 8.01
CA ALA A 63 1.17 -6.91 8.78
C ALA A 63 1.97 -8.10 9.33
N ALA A 64 3.30 -8.05 9.27
CA ALA A 64 4.14 -9.14 9.79
C ALA A 64 4.04 -9.30 11.32
N SER A 65 3.72 -8.21 12.04
CA SER A 65 3.54 -8.18 13.49
C SER A 65 2.81 -6.89 13.91
N VAL A 66 2.33 -6.85 15.17
CA VAL A 66 1.74 -5.66 15.81
C VAL A 66 2.84 -4.81 16.45
N THR A 67 3.85 -4.43 15.67
CA THR A 67 4.98 -3.63 16.16
C THR A 67 5.38 -2.57 15.13
N ALA A 68 5.97 -1.47 15.60
CA ALA A 68 6.60 -0.50 14.71
C ALA A 68 7.69 -1.18 13.84
N SER A 69 7.89 -0.63 12.66
CA SER A 69 8.74 -1.17 11.59
C SER A 69 8.33 -2.55 11.04
N ALA A 70 7.15 -3.06 11.39
CA ALA A 70 6.65 -4.30 10.80
C ALA A 70 6.48 -4.16 9.28
N SER A 71 7.04 -5.10 8.53
CA SER A 71 6.87 -5.17 7.08
C SER A 71 5.45 -5.57 6.71
N LEU A 72 5.03 -5.22 5.49
CA LEU A 72 3.79 -5.75 4.91
C LEU A 72 4.04 -6.93 3.99
N GLN A 73 3.18 -7.93 4.12
CA GLN A 73 3.18 -9.17 3.35
C GLN A 73 1.84 -9.34 2.64
N LEU A 74 1.79 -10.34 1.76
CA LEU A 74 0.59 -10.73 1.04
C LEU A 74 0.36 -12.22 1.27
N THR A 75 -0.80 -12.55 1.83
CA THR A 75 -1.16 -13.92 2.18
C THR A 75 -2.58 -14.20 1.70
N LYS A 76 -3.02 -15.46 1.78
CA LYS A 76 -4.40 -15.82 1.47
C LYS A 76 -5.34 -15.05 2.41
N CYS A 77 -6.38 -14.45 1.86
CA CYS A 77 -7.40 -13.75 2.63
C CYS A 77 -8.05 -14.68 3.66
N ARG A 78 -8.04 -14.24 4.93
CA ARG A 78 -8.65 -14.89 6.09
C ARG A 78 -9.17 -13.82 7.03
N ASP A 79 -10.11 -14.16 7.89
CA ASP A 79 -10.51 -13.28 8.99
C ASP A 79 -9.48 -13.42 10.12
N ARG A 80 -8.41 -12.63 10.04
CA ARG A 80 -7.29 -12.62 11.00
C ARG A 80 -6.92 -11.19 11.35
N GLN A 81 -6.60 -10.97 12.62
CA GLN A 81 -6.24 -9.66 13.17
C GLN A 81 -5.19 -8.89 12.36
N LEU A 82 -4.10 -9.57 11.94
CA LEU A 82 -3.02 -8.95 11.15
C LEU A 82 -3.42 -8.57 9.71
N GLN A 83 -4.61 -8.97 9.23
CA GLN A 83 -5.17 -8.61 7.92
C GLN A 83 -6.29 -7.55 8.01
N ARG A 84 -6.58 -7.06 9.22
CA ARG A 84 -7.67 -6.12 9.48
C ARG A 84 -7.10 -4.72 9.61
N PHE A 85 -7.46 -3.85 8.68
CA PHE A 85 -6.99 -2.47 8.65
C PHE A 85 -8.14 -1.50 8.56
N ASP A 86 -8.15 -0.51 9.46
CA ASP A 86 -9.10 0.59 9.38
C ASP A 86 -8.53 1.71 8.50
N TRP A 87 -9.38 2.35 7.70
CA TRP A 87 -8.99 3.50 6.91
C TRP A 87 -9.82 4.70 7.35
N ASP A 88 -9.18 5.58 8.11
CA ASP A 88 -9.87 6.68 8.77
C ASP A 88 -10.21 7.83 7.80
N LYS A 89 -11.03 8.77 8.29
CA LYS A 89 -11.44 9.96 7.54
C LYS A 89 -10.29 10.96 7.30
N GLU A 90 -9.20 10.86 8.06
CA GLU A 90 -7.98 11.65 7.89
C GLU A 90 -7.04 11.08 6.82
N GLY A 91 -7.35 9.89 6.30
CA GLY A 91 -6.62 9.16 5.28
C GLY A 91 -5.55 8.21 5.83
N ARG A 92 -5.48 7.94 7.13
CA ARG A 92 -4.54 6.99 7.72
C ARG A 92 -5.10 5.58 7.68
N ILE A 93 -4.23 4.62 7.34
CA ILE A 93 -4.57 3.19 7.35
C ILE A 93 -3.94 2.58 8.60
N HIS A 94 -4.78 2.19 9.55
CA HIS A 94 -4.40 1.67 10.86
C HIS A 94 -4.46 0.15 10.87
N LEU A 95 -3.59 -0.50 11.62
CA LEU A 95 -3.80 -1.90 11.99
C LEU A 95 -4.85 -1.96 13.10
N MET A 96 -5.95 -2.71 12.92
CA MET A 96 -7.05 -2.69 13.91
C MET A 96 -6.66 -3.25 15.28
N ASP A 97 -5.64 -4.11 15.35
CA ASP A 97 -5.11 -4.64 16.62
C ASP A 97 -4.31 -3.60 17.43
N ASP A 98 -3.81 -2.55 16.77
CA ASP A 98 -3.17 -1.39 17.42
C ASP A 98 -3.31 -0.16 16.51
N GLU A 99 -4.30 0.68 16.82
CA GLU A 99 -4.59 1.91 16.08
C GLU A 99 -3.45 2.94 16.16
N ASN A 100 -2.42 2.74 16.98
CA ASN A 100 -1.21 3.57 16.94
C ASN A 100 -0.28 3.19 15.79
N LEU A 101 -0.52 2.10 15.07
CA LEU A 101 0.28 1.67 13.93
C LEU A 101 -0.37 2.05 12.61
N CYS A 102 0.29 2.93 11.87
CA CYS A 102 -0.13 3.45 10.57
C CYS A 102 0.73 2.89 9.44
N LEU A 103 0.11 2.52 8.33
CA LEU A 103 0.82 2.22 7.09
C LEU A 103 1.56 3.47 6.61
N THR A 104 2.88 3.34 6.48
CA THR A 104 3.78 4.47 6.25
C THR A 104 4.66 4.22 5.03
N VAL A 105 4.75 5.22 4.16
CA VAL A 105 5.77 5.29 3.11
C VAL A 105 7.09 5.75 3.72
N ALA A 106 8.19 5.06 3.42
CA ALA A 106 9.50 5.45 3.96
C ALA A 106 9.88 6.89 3.58
N GLN A 107 10.43 7.64 4.55
CA GLN A 107 10.80 9.06 4.38
C GLN A 107 12.01 9.26 3.46
N ARG A 108 12.94 8.29 3.46
CA ARG A 108 14.15 8.30 2.63
C ARG A 108 13.83 8.48 1.14
N GLU A 109 14.79 9.01 0.40
CA GLU A 109 14.65 9.20 -1.05
C GLU A 109 14.23 7.91 -1.77
N SER A 110 13.49 8.08 -2.86
CA SER A 110 13.06 6.98 -3.68
C SER A 110 14.23 6.34 -4.42
N ARG A 111 14.16 5.03 -4.60
CA ARG A 111 15.00 4.34 -5.60
C ARG A 111 14.30 4.38 -6.96
N LYS A 112 15.09 4.39 -8.04
CA LYS A 112 14.57 4.29 -9.40
C LYS A 112 13.99 2.89 -9.66
N GLY A 113 12.84 2.84 -10.31
CA GLY A 113 12.24 1.64 -10.89
C GLY A 113 12.84 1.30 -12.26
N GLY A 114 12.32 0.24 -12.88
CA GLY A 114 12.83 -0.28 -14.16
C GLY A 114 12.22 0.34 -15.42
N GLY A 115 11.34 1.33 -15.30
CA GLY A 115 10.61 1.89 -16.44
C GLY A 115 9.97 3.25 -16.18
N GLY A 116 9.18 3.72 -17.14
CA GLY A 116 8.48 5.01 -17.10
C GLY A 116 9.26 6.15 -17.76
N SER A 117 8.53 7.09 -18.36
CA SER A 117 9.03 8.42 -18.74
C SER A 117 8.01 9.47 -18.31
N PRO A 118 8.24 10.25 -17.23
CA PRO A 118 9.41 10.21 -16.35
C PRO A 118 9.62 8.87 -15.64
N VAL A 119 10.86 8.57 -15.21
CA VAL A 119 11.21 7.31 -14.54
C VAL A 119 10.31 7.07 -13.33
N TYR A 120 9.87 5.82 -13.12
CA TYR A 120 9.10 5.47 -11.94
C TYR A 120 9.99 5.39 -10.70
N LEU A 121 9.42 5.75 -9.57
CA LEU A 121 10.06 5.83 -8.27
C LEU A 121 9.46 4.82 -7.30
N ILE A 122 10.29 4.36 -6.37
CA ILE A 122 9.91 3.30 -5.43
C ILE A 122 10.38 3.64 -4.02
N ARG A 123 9.50 3.42 -3.05
CA ARG A 123 9.76 3.54 -1.61
C ARG A 123 9.31 2.27 -0.87
N ASN A 124 9.84 2.10 0.34
CA ASN A 124 9.42 1.00 1.21
C ASN A 124 8.09 1.33 1.91
N LEU A 125 7.37 0.28 2.31
CA LEU A 125 6.23 0.35 3.21
C LEU A 125 6.54 -0.39 4.51
N SER A 126 6.06 0.15 5.61
CA SER A 126 6.05 -0.49 6.92
C SER A 126 4.89 0.04 7.76
N MET A 127 4.52 -0.71 8.79
CA MET A 127 3.73 -0.18 9.90
C MET A 127 4.65 0.65 10.79
N GLU A 128 4.31 1.90 11.05
CA GLU A 128 5.04 2.77 11.97
C GLU A 128 4.08 3.43 12.94
N ILE A 129 4.60 3.98 14.04
CA ILE A 129 3.79 4.77 14.95
C ILE A 129 3.14 5.93 14.18
N CYS A 130 1.82 6.05 14.27
CA CYS A 130 1.05 7.15 13.74
C CYS A 130 1.57 8.46 14.35
N SER A 131 1.93 9.42 13.50
CA SER A 131 2.51 10.68 13.95
C SER A 131 2.09 11.83 13.05
N ASP A 132 1.88 12.99 13.64
CA ASP A 132 1.65 14.22 12.89
C ASP A 132 2.89 14.68 12.14
N THR A 133 4.10 14.35 12.63
CA THR A 133 5.34 14.61 11.90
C THR A 133 5.50 13.70 10.68
N LEU A 134 4.91 12.50 10.71
CA LEU A 134 4.90 11.54 9.61
C LEU A 134 3.66 11.65 8.72
N LYS A 135 2.76 12.59 9.00
CA LYS A 135 1.49 12.78 8.29
C LYS A 135 1.62 12.83 6.76
N PRO A 136 2.64 13.47 6.14
CA PRO A 136 2.81 13.43 4.68
C PRO A 136 3.08 12.03 4.11
N PHE A 137 3.52 11.09 4.94
CA PHE A 137 3.91 9.72 4.59
C PHE A 137 2.90 8.66 5.07
N GLN A 138 1.90 9.07 5.86
CA GLN A 138 0.87 8.22 6.46
C GLN A 138 -0.53 8.53 5.95
N ARG A 139 -0.66 9.37 4.93
CA ARG A 139 -1.94 9.69 4.29
C ARG A 139 -2.09 8.97 2.96
N TRP A 140 -3.22 8.32 2.82
CA TRP A 140 -3.62 7.50 1.70
C TRP A 140 -4.95 7.98 1.14
N GLY A 141 -5.13 7.78 -0.16
CA GLY A 141 -6.30 8.19 -0.93
C GLY A 141 -6.65 7.13 -1.95
N MET A 142 -7.93 7.02 -2.30
CA MET A 142 -8.36 6.25 -3.46
C MET A 142 -8.06 7.02 -4.74
N ARG A 143 -7.61 6.31 -5.77
CA ARG A 143 -7.54 6.81 -7.14
C ARG A 143 -8.42 5.96 -8.01
N ALA A 144 -9.22 6.60 -8.85
CA ALA A 144 -9.87 5.95 -9.97
C ALA A 144 -8.93 5.98 -11.18
N ALA A 145 -9.27 5.20 -12.22
CA ALA A 145 -8.71 5.44 -13.53
C ALA A 145 -9.04 6.88 -13.99
N ASP A 146 -8.06 7.54 -14.62
CA ASP A 146 -8.25 8.89 -15.17
C ASP A 146 -9.03 8.86 -16.51
#